data_AF-A0A0T6AG84-F1
#
_entry.id   AF-A0A0T6AG84-F1
#
_cell.length_a   1.000
_cell.length_b   1.000
_cell.length_c   1.000
_cell.angle_alpha   90.00
_cell.angle_beta   90.00
_cell.angle_gamma   90.00
#
_symmetry.space_group_name_H-M   'P 1'
#
loop_
_entity.id
_entity.type
_entity.pdbx_description
1 polymer ?
#
loop_
_entity_poly.entity_id
_entity_poly.type
_entity_poly.pdbx_seq_one_letter_code
_entity_poly.pdbx_strand_id
1 'polypeptide(L)'
;MDPMWFYDEMGDQEEWQAFQKDILPLEKEYLEIRVALRDAEAALRDDPGNDILRIRVEKLKERQGEMERSAPWIASDYPWEFFLWGVPHG
;
A
#
# COMPACT_ATOMS: atom_id res chain seq x y z
N MET A 1 8.50 -35.80 23.03
CA MET A 1 8.26 -35.24 21.69
C MET A 1 6.96 -34.50 21.82
N ASP A 2 7.05 -33.19 22.03
CA ASP A 2 5.88 -32.36 22.33
C ASP A 2 5.24 -31.92 21.00
N PRO A 3 3.95 -32.20 20.73
CA PRO A 3 3.31 -31.91 19.43
C PRO A 3 2.98 -30.41 19.25
N MET A 4 3.33 -29.56 20.21
CA MET A 4 2.83 -28.19 20.31
C MET A 4 3.35 -27.21 19.25
N TRP A 5 4.40 -27.53 18.47
CA TRP A 5 4.89 -26.58 17.45
C TRP A 5 3.90 -26.35 16.31
N PHE A 6 3.09 -27.37 15.98
CA PHE A 6 2.21 -27.34 14.80
C PHE A 6 0.99 -26.41 15.01
N TYR A 7 0.66 -26.09 16.27
CA TYR A 7 -0.45 -25.20 16.62
C TYR A 7 -0.03 -23.72 16.65
N ASP A 8 1.23 -23.41 16.97
CA ASP A 8 1.77 -22.04 16.85
C ASP A 8 1.80 -21.61 15.37
N GLU A 9 2.23 -22.49 14.45
CA GLU A 9 2.22 -22.21 13.00
C GLU A 9 0.80 -21.99 12.43
N MET A 10 -0.22 -22.66 12.99
CA MET A 10 -1.62 -22.52 12.53
C MET A 10 -2.26 -21.21 13.02
N GLY A 11 -1.96 -20.77 14.25
CA GLY A 11 -2.40 -19.48 14.76
C GLY A 11 -1.75 -18.32 14.00
N ASP A 12 -0.43 -18.41 13.77
CA ASP A 12 0.32 -17.47 12.95
C ASP A 12 -0.22 -17.41 11.51
N GLN A 13 -0.69 -18.54 10.96
CA GLN A 13 -1.25 -18.62 9.61
C GLN A 13 -2.64 -18.00 9.50
N GLU A 14 -3.50 -18.09 10.53
CA GLU A 14 -4.80 -17.40 10.56
C GLU A 14 -4.64 -15.88 10.74
N GLU A 15 -3.76 -15.45 11.65
CA GLU A 15 -3.44 -14.03 11.85
C GLU A 15 -2.81 -13.43 10.58
N TRP A 16 -1.90 -14.15 9.93
CA TRP A 16 -1.34 -13.78 8.62
C TRP A 16 -2.40 -13.63 7.54
N GLN A 17 -3.35 -14.57 7.43
CA GLN A 17 -4.41 -14.50 6.43
C GLN A 17 -5.39 -13.36 6.70
N ALA A 18 -5.74 -13.10 7.95
CA ALA A 18 -6.57 -11.96 8.33
C ALA A 18 -5.88 -10.64 7.98
N PHE A 19 -4.60 -10.54 8.32
CA PHE A 19 -3.78 -9.37 8.02
C PHE A 19 -3.65 -9.11 6.51
N GLN A 20 -3.39 -10.15 5.73
CA GLN A 20 -3.36 -10.07 4.25
C GLN A 20 -4.70 -9.59 3.68
N LYS A 21 -5.83 -10.05 4.22
CA LYS A 21 -7.17 -9.60 3.77
C LYS A 21 -7.38 -8.11 4.02
N ASP A 22 -6.81 -7.56 5.09
CA ASP A 22 -6.96 -6.16 5.44
C ASP A 22 -6.03 -5.25 4.62
N ILE A 23 -4.85 -5.76 4.22
CA ILE A 23 -3.81 -4.95 3.56
C ILE A 23 -3.82 -5.01 2.04
N LEU A 24 -4.11 -6.17 1.45
CA LEU A 24 -4.18 -6.30 -0.02
C LEU A 24 -5.13 -5.27 -0.66
N PRO A 25 -6.31 -4.95 -0.10
CA PRO A 25 -7.17 -3.90 -0.63
C PRO A 25 -6.51 -2.51 -0.58
N LEU A 26 -5.77 -2.20 0.48
CA LEU A 26 -5.08 -0.92 0.63
C LEU A 26 -3.94 -0.79 -0.38
N GLU A 27 -3.11 -1.84 -0.52
CA GLU A 27 -2.03 -1.89 -1.52
C GLU A 27 -2.57 -1.74 -2.93
N LYS A 28 -3.66 -2.44 -3.24
CA LYS A 28 -4.33 -2.34 -4.53
C LYS A 28 -4.83 -0.92 -4.80
N GLU A 29 -5.55 -0.32 -3.84
CA GLU A 29 -6.05 1.05 -3.98
C GLU A 29 -4.89 2.04 -4.21
N TYR A 30 -3.80 1.89 -3.46
CA TYR A 30 -2.63 2.76 -3.59
C TYR A 30 -1.98 2.65 -4.97
N LEU A 31 -1.81 1.43 -5.49
CA LEU A 31 -1.30 1.20 -6.84
C LEU A 31 -2.21 1.79 -7.91
N GLU A 32 -3.54 1.63 -7.76
CA GLU A 32 -4.53 2.21 -8.67
C GLU A 32 -4.44 3.74 -8.69
N ILE A 33 -4.29 4.38 -7.52
CA ILE A 33 -4.08 5.83 -7.42
C ILE A 33 -2.78 6.27 -8.10
N ARG A 34 -1.67 5.55 -7.89
CA ARG A 34 -0.38 5.89 -8.52
C ARG A 34 -0.43 5.80 -10.04
N VAL A 35 -1.09 4.77 -10.58
CA VAL A 35 -1.31 4.63 -12.02
C VAL A 35 -2.19 5.78 -12.53
N ALA A 36 -3.31 6.04 -11.87
CA ALA A 36 -4.22 7.11 -12.25
C ALA A 36 -3.56 8.50 -12.19
N LEU A 37 -2.70 8.74 -11.21
CA LEU A 37 -1.96 9.99 -11.06
C LEU A 37 -0.94 10.15 -12.19
N ARG A 38 -0.13 9.11 -12.47
CA ARG A 38 0.82 9.10 -13.58
C ARG A 38 0.13 9.44 -14.90
N ASP A 39 -0.99 8.79 -15.17
CA ASP A 39 -1.73 8.97 -16.42
C ASP A 39 -2.38 10.36 -16.50
N ALA A 40 -2.89 10.89 -15.39
CA ALA A 40 -3.45 12.24 -15.33
C ALA A 40 -2.36 13.32 -15.48
N GLU A 41 -1.18 13.14 -14.89
CA GLU A 41 -0.04 14.05 -15.05
C GLU A 41 0.52 14.02 -16.47
N ALA A 42 0.55 12.85 -17.11
CA ALA A 42 0.90 12.73 -18.53
C ALA A 42 -0.09 13.48 -19.41
N ALA A 43 -1.40 13.28 -19.21
CA ALA A 43 -2.44 13.99 -19.95
C ALA A 43 -2.37 15.52 -19.73
N LEU A 44 -2.10 15.97 -18.50
CA LEU A 44 -1.95 17.40 -18.19
C LEU A 44 -0.70 18.00 -18.84
N ARG A 45 0.36 17.20 -19.02
CA ARG A 45 1.55 17.64 -19.76
C ARG A 45 1.23 17.89 -21.24
N ASP A 46 0.36 17.07 -21.81
CA ASP A 46 -0.10 17.20 -23.20
C ASP A 46 -1.09 18.35 -23.39
N ASP A 47 -1.91 18.67 -22.38
CA ASP A 47 -2.85 19.79 -22.36
C ASP A 47 -2.79 20.62 -21.05
N PRO A 48 -1.79 21.52 -20.90
CA PRO A 48 -1.55 22.24 -19.66
C PRO A 48 -2.65 23.24 -19.27
N GLY A 49 -3.47 23.66 -20.23
CA GLY A 49 -4.59 24.59 -20.00
C GLY A 49 -5.85 23.92 -19.47
N ASN A 50 -5.83 22.60 -19.29
CA ASN A 50 -6.99 21.82 -18.93
C ASN A 50 -7.23 21.83 -17.41
N ASP A 51 -8.12 22.71 -16.97
CA ASP A 51 -8.46 22.83 -15.54
C ASP A 51 -9.08 21.55 -14.97
N ILE A 52 -9.75 20.73 -15.79
CA ILE A 52 -10.30 19.44 -15.34
C ILE A 52 -9.17 18.47 -15.00
N LEU A 53 -8.13 18.39 -15.85
CA LEU A 53 -6.95 17.55 -15.58
C LEU A 53 -6.18 18.07 -14.37
N ARG A 54 -6.06 19.39 -14.19
CA ARG A 54 -5.44 19.97 -12.99
C ARG A 54 -6.17 19.56 -11.71
N ILE A 55 -7.49 19.74 -11.66
CA ILE A 55 -8.31 19.35 -10.50
C ILE A 55 -8.19 17.85 -10.23
N ARG A 56 -8.16 17.03 -11.29
CA ARG A 56 -7.98 15.58 -11.16
C ARG A 56 -6.63 15.22 -10.54
N VAL A 57 -5.54 15.83 -11.00
CA VAL A 57 -4.19 15.62 -10.46
C VAL A 57 -4.15 16.04 -8.98
N GLU A 58 -4.69 17.21 -8.64
CA GLU A 58 -4.74 17.71 -7.26
C GLU A 58 -5.48 16.73 -6.32
N LYS A 59 -6.67 16.26 -6.73
CA LYS A 59 -7.44 15.28 -5.95
C LYS A 59 -6.72 13.95 -5.77
N LEU A 60 -6.05 13.45 -6.81
CA LEU A 60 -5.29 12.20 -6.73
C LEU A 60 -4.07 12.35 -5.80
N LYS A 61 -3.40 13.50 -5.81
CA LYS A 61 -2.30 13.81 -4.87
C LYS A 61 -2.78 13.89 -3.43
N GLU A 62 -3.93 14.53 -3.20
CA GLU A 62 -4.53 14.59 -1.87
C GLU A 62 -4.85 13.19 -1.35
N ARG A 63 -5.51 12.36 -2.18
CA ARG A 63 -5.85 10.98 -1.82
C ARG A 63 -4.61 10.12 -1.57
N GLN A 64 -3.59 10.22 -2.42
CA GLN A 64 -2.32 9.53 -2.22
C GLN A 64 -1.69 9.94 -0.87
N GLY A 65 -1.62 11.24 -0.58
CA GLY A 65 -1.06 11.76 0.66
C GLY A 65 -1.89 11.43 1.91
N GLU A 66 -3.20 11.24 1.79
CA GLU A 66 -4.03 10.68 2.86
C GLU A 66 -3.63 9.24 3.17
N MET A 67 -3.51 8.40 2.14
CA MET A 67 -3.13 6.99 2.31
C MET A 67 -1.75 6.85 2.94
N GLU A 68 -0.78 7.63 2.47
CA GLU A 68 0.59 7.63 3.00
C GLU A 68 0.66 8.10 4.45
N ARG A 69 -0.26 8.99 4.88
CA ARG A 69 -0.38 9.39 6.30
C ARG A 69 -1.05 8.31 7.15
N SER A 70 -2.09 7.64 6.63
CA SER A 70 -2.80 6.59 7.38
C SER A 70 -2.04 5.27 7.43
N ALA A 71 -1.25 4.97 6.41
CA ALA A 71 -0.51 3.72 6.23
C ALA A 71 0.90 4.01 5.68
N PRO A 72 1.82 4.57 6.49
CA PRO A 72 3.14 4.98 6.01
C PRO A 72 3.98 3.87 5.36
N TRP A 73 3.75 2.61 5.75
CA TRP A 73 4.41 1.43 5.20
C TRP A 73 4.10 1.21 3.72
N ILE A 74 2.99 1.75 3.20
CA ILE A 74 2.58 1.56 1.80
C ILE A 74 3.47 2.30 0.80
N ALA A 75 4.15 3.36 1.27
CA ALA A 75 5.13 4.12 0.50
C ALA A 75 6.57 3.74 0.84
N SER A 76 6.79 2.70 1.65
CA SER A 76 8.11 2.20 1.98
C SER A 76 8.80 1.58 0.76
N ASP A 77 10.12 1.76 0.66
CA ASP A 77 10.98 1.06 -0.30
C ASP A 77 11.14 -0.44 0.05
N TYR A 78 10.77 -0.83 1.27
CA TYR A 78 10.83 -2.20 1.79
C TYR A 78 9.44 -2.80 1.94
N PRO A 79 9.25 -4.08 1.56
CA PRO A 79 8.01 -4.82 1.84
C PRO A 79 7.71 -4.77 3.34
N TRP A 80 6.44 -4.59 3.68
CA TRP A 80 6.07 -4.35 5.07
C TRP A 80 6.36 -5.57 5.97
N GLU A 81 6.41 -6.76 5.38
CA GLU A 81 6.75 -8.03 6.02
C GLU A 81 8.13 -7.98 6.69
N PHE A 82 9.06 -7.17 6.15
CA PHE A 82 10.36 -6.93 6.78
C PHE A 82 10.26 -6.12 8.07
N PHE A 83 9.25 -5.25 8.23
CA PHE A 83 9.05 -4.52 9.50
C PHE A 83 8.36 -5.39 10.56
N LEU A 84 7.56 -6.37 10.15
CA LEU A 84 6.76 -7.21 11.06
C LEU A 84 7.46 -8.52 11.45
N TRP A 85 8.17 -9.17 10.53
CA TRP A 85 8.87 -10.44 10.77
C TRP A 85 10.35 -10.45 10.37
N GLY A 86 10.90 -9.29 9.98
CA GLY A 86 12.33 -9.16 9.84
C GLY A 86 13.01 -9.43 11.18
N VAL A 87 13.89 -10.43 11.24
CA VAL A 87 14.75 -10.63 12.40
C VAL A 87 15.56 -9.34 12.56
N PRO A 88 15.59 -8.67 13.73
CA PRO A 88 16.47 -7.54 13.92
C PRO A 88 17.88 -8.06 13.73
N HIS A 89 18.52 -7.72 12.61
CA HIS A 89 19.86 -8.19 12.31
C HIS A 89 20.80 -7.75 13.44
N GLY A 90 21.28 -8.74 14.21
CA GLY A 90 22.27 -8.64 15.27
C GLY A 90 23.13 -9.89 15.27
#